data_AF-A0A1J4Q2A3-F1
#
_entry.id   AF-A0A1J4Q2A3-F1
#
_cell.length_a   1.000
_cell.length_b   1.000
_cell.length_c   1.000
_cell.angle_alpha   90.00
_cell.angle_beta   90.00
_cell.angle_gamma   90.00
#
_symmetry.space_group_name_H-M   'P 1'
#
loop_
_entity.id
_entity.type
_entity.pdbx_description
1 polymer ?
#
loop_
_entity_poly.entity_id
_entity_poly.type
_entity_poly.pdbx_seq_one_letter_code
_entity_poly.pdbx_strand_id
1 'polypeptide(L)'
;MLTQRQGERLPDWLYAVRQDDLPSLHTLTAGIDRDIDAVTAGLTLPWSSGAVEGHVNRIKMLKRQMFGRAGFALLGKGVLLA
;
A
#
# COMPACT_ATOMS: atom_id res chain seq x y z
N MET A 1 1.96 -7.70 -7.61
CA MET A 1 0.57 -7.32 -7.96
C MET A 1 -0.34 -8.44 -7.45
N LEU A 2 -1.52 -8.12 -6.90
CA LEU A 2 -2.48 -9.14 -6.46
C LEU A 2 -3.02 -9.88 -7.69
N THR A 3 -2.82 -11.19 -7.75
CA THR A 3 -3.10 -12.00 -8.95
C THR A 3 -4.44 -12.71 -8.89
N GLN A 4 -4.91 -13.08 -7.70
CA GLN A 4 -6.08 -13.94 -7.53
C GLN A 4 -7.42 -13.20 -7.49
N ARG A 5 -7.40 -11.91 -7.15
CA ARG A 5 -8.55 -10.99 -7.13
C ARG A 5 -9.78 -11.49 -6.35
N GLN A 6 -9.57 -12.07 -5.17
CA GLN A 6 -10.61 -12.70 -4.34
C GLN A 6 -11.08 -11.78 -3.21
N GLY A 7 -11.51 -10.55 -3.55
CA GLY A 7 -11.96 -9.58 -2.54
C GLY A 7 -13.21 -10.03 -1.79
N GLU A 8 -14.04 -10.89 -2.38
CA GLU A 8 -15.22 -11.49 -1.76
C GLU A 8 -14.91 -12.35 -0.53
N ARG A 9 -13.67 -12.85 -0.41
CA ARG A 9 -13.23 -13.67 0.73
C ARG A 9 -12.73 -12.86 1.92
N LEU A 10 -12.63 -11.54 1.77
CA LEU A 10 -12.14 -10.65 2.82
C LEU A 10 -12.98 -10.72 4.11
N PRO A 11 -14.33 -10.74 4.07
CA PRO A 11 -15.15 -10.83 5.27
C PRO A 11 -14.90 -12.12 6.08
N ASP A 12 -14.78 -13.26 5.39
CA ASP A 12 -14.52 -14.56 6.04
C ASP A 12 -13.17 -14.55 6.75
N TRP A 13 -12.15 -13.98 6.10
CA TRP A 13 -10.82 -13.84 6.69
C TRP A 13 -10.82 -12.88 7.89
N LEU A 14 -11.51 -11.74 7.79
CA LEU A 14 -11.68 -10.80 8.91
C LEU A 14 -12.38 -11.46 10.10
N TYR A 15 -13.40 -12.27 9.85
CA TYR A 15 -14.09 -13.03 10.89
C TYR A 15 -13.15 -14.04 11.57
N ALA A 16 -12.39 -14.81 10.79
CA ALA A 16 -11.45 -15.81 11.33
C ALA A 16 -10.39 -15.16 12.23
N VAL A 17 -9.76 -14.07 11.78
CA VAL A 17 -8.74 -13.36 12.57
C VAL A 17 -9.29 -12.84 13.90
N ARG A 18 -10.56 -12.44 13.96
CA ARG A 18 -11.20 -11.98 15.20
C ARG A 18 -11.45 -13.09 16.21
N GLN A 19 -11.66 -14.32 15.74
CA GLN A 19 -11.86 -15.48 16.61
C GLN A 19 -10.55 -16.05 17.13
N ASP A 20 -9.44 -15.79 16.42
CA ASP A 20 -8.10 -16.22 16.83
C ASP A 20 -7.44 -15.24 17.81
N ASP A 21 -6.53 -15.76 18.63
CA ASP A 21 -5.70 -14.96 19.53
C ASP A 21 -4.47 -14.37 18.80
N LEU A 22 -4.74 -13.48 17.84
CA LEU A 22 -3.72 -12.80 17.03
C LEU A 22 -3.72 -11.29 17.29
N PRO A 23 -3.25 -10.83 18.47
CA PRO A 23 -3.35 -9.43 18.89
C PRO A 23 -2.67 -8.42 17.95
N SER A 24 -1.60 -8.83 17.27
CA SER A 24 -0.94 -8.00 16.26
C SER A 24 -1.80 -7.77 15.01
N LEU A 25 -2.69 -8.70 14.67
CA LEU A 25 -3.56 -8.59 13.51
C LEU A 25 -4.87 -7.87 13.83
N HIS A 26 -5.33 -7.84 15.08
CA HIS A 26 -6.54 -7.11 15.47
C HIS A 26 -6.48 -5.61 15.14
N THR A 27 -5.29 -5.00 15.22
CA THR A 27 -5.13 -3.58 14.83
C THR A 27 -5.23 -3.41 13.31
N LEU A 28 -4.73 -4.38 12.54
CA LEU A 28 -4.83 -4.39 11.08
C LEU A 28 -6.28 -4.56 10.63
N THR A 29 -7.02 -5.51 11.21
CA THR A 29 -8.42 -5.76 10.87
C THR A 29 -9.30 -4.55 11.19
N ALA A 30 -9.06 -3.87 12.32
CA ALA A 30 -9.75 -2.62 12.65
C ALA A 30 -9.42 -1.48 11.66
N GLY A 31 -8.21 -1.48 11.07
CA GLY A 31 -7.87 -0.58 9.97
C GLY A 31 -8.64 -0.91 8.70
N ILE A 32 -8.67 -2.19 8.32
CA ILE A 32 -9.38 -2.68 7.14
C ILE A 32 -10.88 -2.38 7.22
N ASP A 33 -11.52 -2.52 8.39
CA ASP A 33 -12.94 -2.20 8.56
C ASP A 33 -13.29 -0.76 8.16
N ARG A 34 -12.42 0.20 8.50
CA ARG A 34 -12.66 1.62 8.21
C ARG A 34 -12.68 1.90 6.70
N ASP A 35 -11.92 1.12 5.94
CA ASP A 35 -11.71 1.29 4.50
C ASP A 35 -12.21 0.06 3.71
N ILE A 36 -13.20 -0.67 4.25
CA ILE A 36 -13.58 -2.00 3.75
C ILE A 36 -13.93 -2.01 2.26
N ASP A 37 -14.64 -1.00 1.78
CA ASP A 37 -15.03 -0.87 0.38
C ASP A 37 -13.80 -0.67 -0.52
N ALA A 38 -12.87 0.18 -0.08
CA ALA A 38 -11.64 0.48 -0.81
C ALA A 38 -10.71 -0.74 -0.85
N VAL A 39 -10.57 -1.46 0.27
CA VAL A 39 -9.77 -2.68 0.34
C VAL A 39 -10.41 -3.78 -0.52
N THR A 40 -11.72 -3.98 -0.43
CA THR A 40 -12.45 -4.95 -1.26
C THR A 40 -12.28 -4.64 -2.74
N ALA A 41 -12.41 -3.38 -3.15
CA ALA A 41 -12.17 -2.95 -4.52
C ALA A 41 -10.72 -3.20 -4.96
N GLY A 42 -9.74 -2.88 -4.11
CA GLY A 42 -8.31 -3.15 -4.37
C GLY A 42 -7.98 -4.64 -4.48
N LEU A 43 -8.73 -5.49 -3.79
CA LEU A 43 -8.62 -6.94 -3.87
C LEU A 43 -9.44 -7.56 -5.01
N THR A 44 -10.32 -6.83 -5.69
CA THR A 44 -11.24 -7.39 -6.71
C THR A 44 -10.96 -6.86 -8.11
N LEU A 45 -10.68 -5.56 -8.23
CA LEU A 45 -10.58 -4.89 -9.52
C LEU A 45 -9.25 -5.21 -10.23
N PRO A 46 -9.19 -5.05 -11.57
CA PRO A 46 -7.96 -5.27 -12.33
C PRO A 46 -6.90 -4.19 -12.11
N TRP A 47 -7.30 -3.05 -11.55
CA TRP A 47 -6.46 -1.87 -11.36
C TRP A 47 -5.46 -2.06 -10.22
N SER A 48 -4.28 -1.46 -10.36
CA SER A 48 -3.29 -1.44 -9.30
C SER A 48 -2.49 -0.16 -9.30
N SER A 49 -2.08 0.28 -8.11
CA SER A 49 -1.16 1.40 -7.92
C SER A 49 0.31 1.01 -8.13
N GLY A 50 0.63 -0.24 -8.48
CA GLY A 50 2.00 -0.77 -8.44
C GLY A 50 3.00 0.03 -9.28
N ALA A 51 2.62 0.47 -10.49
CA ALA A 51 3.47 1.32 -11.31
C ALA A 51 3.71 2.69 -10.64
N VAL A 52 2.66 3.31 -10.09
CA VAL A 52 2.74 4.61 -9.40
C VAL A 52 3.60 4.49 -8.13
N GLU A 53 3.38 3.45 -7.34
CA GLU A 53 4.18 3.15 -6.14
C GLU A 53 5.64 2.91 -6.46
N GLY A 54 5.94 2.24 -7.59
CA GLY A 54 7.31 2.08 -8.08
C GLY A 54 8.00 3.43 -8.33
N HIS A 55 7.32 4.36 -9.02
CA HIS A 55 7.83 5.72 -9.21
C HIS A 55 8.02 6.47 -7.89
N VAL A 56 7.04 6.37 -6.98
CA VAL A 56 7.14 6.97 -5.64
C VAL A 56 8.32 6.39 -4.86
N ASN A 57 8.56 5.09 -4.95
CA ASN A 57 9.69 4.45 -4.28
C ASN A 57 11.03 4.93 -4.86
N ARG A 58 11.14 5.04 -6.19
CA ARG A 58 12.33 5.63 -6.85
C ARG A 58 12.59 7.06 -6.37
N ILE A 59 11.56 7.90 -6.31
CA ILE A 59 11.67 9.28 -5.83
C ILE A 59 12.09 9.31 -4.36
N LYS A 60 11.49 8.46 -3.51
CA LYS A 60 11.87 8.32 -2.09
C LYS A 60 13.33 7.86 -1.95
N MET A 61 13.80 6.94 -2.80
CA MET A 61 15.18 6.49 -2.82
C MET A 61 16.14 7.64 -3.16
N LEU A 62 15.88 8.39 -4.23
CA LEU A 62 16.68 9.56 -4.60
C LEU A 62 16.73 10.59 -3.46
N LYS A 63 15.60 10.89 -2.82
CA LYS A 63 15.56 11.79 -1.66
C LYS A 63 16.39 11.26 -0.48
N ARG A 64 16.41 9.95 -0.23
CA ARG A 64 17.22 9.30 0.82
C ARG A 64 18.71 9.34 0.51
N GLN A 65 19.12 9.17 -0.75
CA GLN A 65 20.52 9.35 -1.18
C GLN A 65 21.03 10.78 -0.89
N MET A 66 20.13 11.76 -0.87
CA MET A 66 20.41 13.15 -0.53
C MET A 66 20.20 13.47 0.96
N PHE A 67 20.20 12.44 1.82
CA PHE A 67 20.00 12.54 3.27
C PHE A 67 18.71 13.28 3.67
N GLY A 68 17.67 13.21 2.83
CA GLY A 68 16.39 13.88 3.08
C GLY A 68 16.40 15.41 2.88
N ARG A 69 17.54 16.00 2.52
CA ARG A 69 17.72 17.47 2.43
C ARG A 69 17.25 18.08 1.11
N ALA A 70 16.90 17.24 0.13
CA ALA A 70 16.41 17.72 -1.16
C ALA A 70 14.97 18.26 -1.04
N GLY A 71 14.83 19.58 -1.23
CA GLY A 71 13.55 20.24 -1.51
C GLY A 71 13.03 19.91 -2.91
N PHE A 72 11.82 20.37 -3.24
CA PHE A 72 11.11 19.97 -4.47
C PHE A 72 11.91 20.24 -5.75
N ALA A 73 12.49 21.43 -5.91
CA ALA A 73 13.25 21.79 -7.10
C ALA A 73 14.50 20.91 -7.30
N LEU A 74 15.23 20.62 -6.22
CA LEU A 74 16.44 19.79 -6.27
C LEU A 74 16.09 18.32 -6.52
N LEU A 75 15.04 17.82 -5.87
CA LEU A 75 14.55 16.46 -6.09
C LEU A 75 14.04 16.28 -7.52
N GLY A 76 13.32 17.27 -8.07
CA GLY A 76 12.86 17.28 -9.46
C GLY A 76 14.02 17.18 -10.45
N LYS A 77 15.09 17.96 -10.26
CA LYS A 77 16.32 17.83 -11.06
C LYS A 77 16.93 16.44 -10.94
N GLY A 78 17.00 15.88 -9.72
CA GLY A 78 17.52 14.53 -9.50
C GLY A 78 16.70 13.44 -10.21
N VAL A 79 15.39 13.59 -10.29
CA VAL A 79 14.51 12.64 -11.00
C VAL A 79 14.71 12.69 -12.52
N LEU A 80 14.94 13.88 -13.09
CA LEU A 80 15.15 14.10 -14.53
C LEU A 80 16.53 13.64 -15.03
N LEU A 81 17.54 13.67 -14.14
CA LEU A 81 18.92 13.34 -14.47
C LEU A 81 19.30 11.87 -14.19
N ALA A 82 18.44 11.13 -13.48
CA ALA A 82 18.67 9.75 -13.07
C ALA A 82 17.99 8.73 -13.99
#